data_AF-X1KKI4-F1
#
_entry.id   AF-X1KKI4-F1
#
_cell.length_a   1.000
_cell.length_b   1.000
_cell.length_c   1.000
_cell.angle_alpha   90.00
_cell.angle_beta   90.00
_cell.angle_gamma   90.00
#
_symmetry.space_group_name_H-M   'P 1'
#
loop_
_entity.id
_entity.type
_entity.pdbx_description
1 polymer ?
#
loop_
_entity_poly.entity_id
_entity_poly.type
_entity_poly.pdbx_seq_one_letter_code
_entity_poly.pdbx_strand_id
1 'polypeptide(L)' 'MRGGKVIKKKFDKVYQFKITLKDIKPPIWRKIQVPKTYTFYDLHVAIQDSMGWFGYAFGLYFLPVKEDDRRGER' A
#
# COMPACT_ATOMS: atom_id res chain seq x y z
N MET A 1 19.72 -21.96 -10.21
CA MET A 1 20.65 -20.81 -10.40
C MET A 1 20.04 -19.58 -9.75
N ARG A 2 20.81 -18.92 -8.86
CA ARG A 2 20.62 -17.60 -8.20
C ARG A 2 19.21 -17.27 -7.66
N GLY A 3 18.91 -17.72 -6.44
CA GLY A 3 17.88 -17.12 -5.59
C GLY A 3 18.30 -15.70 -5.20
N GLY A 4 17.76 -14.70 -5.90
CA GLY A 4 17.95 -13.30 -5.56
C GLY A 4 17.38 -13.02 -4.17
N LYS A 5 18.25 -12.67 -3.23
CA LYS A 5 17.88 -12.27 -1.87
C LYS A 5 17.03 -11.00 -1.97
N VAL A 6 15.71 -11.12 -1.86
CA VAL A 6 14.81 -9.96 -1.79
C VAL A 6 15.11 -9.22 -0.49
N ILE A 7 15.86 -8.13 -0.60
CA ILE A 7 16.15 -7.26 0.54
C ILE A 7 14.84 -6.56 0.89
N LYS A 8 14.10 -7.10 1.87
CA LYS A 8 13.00 -6.36 2.48
C LYS A 8 13.59 -5.09 3.09
N LYS A 9 13.36 -3.93 2.47
CA LYS A 9 13.70 -2.64 3.06
C LYS A 9 12.95 -2.55 4.38
N LYS A 10 13.69 -2.60 5.48
CA LYS A 10 13.14 -2.42 6.82
C LYS A 10 12.90 -0.93 6.98
N PHE A 11 11.63 -0.53 7.01
CA PHE A 11 11.26 0.86 7.26
C PHE A 11 11.17 1.06 8.78
N ASP A 12 12.14 1.77 9.36
CA ASP A 12 12.19 1.98 10.81
C ASP A 12 10.97 2.72 11.36
N LYS A 13 10.30 3.52 10.53
CA LYS A 13 9.08 4.25 10.88
C LYS A 13 8.11 4.28 9.70
N VAL A 14 6.85 3.96 9.99
CA VAL A 14 5.74 4.02 9.05
C VAL A 14 4.71 5.04 9.54
N TYR A 15 4.12 5.78 8.60
CA TYR A 15 3.00 6.67 8.85
C TYR A 15 1.71 6.03 8.36
N GLN A 16 0.63 6.21 9.13
CA GLN A 16 -0.68 5.73 8.77
C GLN A 16 -1.60 6.90 8.46
N PHE A 17 -2.17 6.91 7.26
CA PHE A 17 -3.10 7.94 6.80
C PHE A 17 -4.49 7.35 6.61
N LYS A 18 -5.52 8.14 6.98
CA LYS A 18 -6.91 7.88 6.62
C LYS A 18 -7.33 8.92 5.58
N ILE A 19 -7.59 8.46 4.37
CA ILE A 19 -8.03 9.29 3.24
C ILE A 19 -9.54 9.11 3.09
N THR A 20 -10.27 10.20 2.97
CA THR A 20 -11.73 10.20 2.81
C THR A 20 -12.11 11.11 1.65
N LEU A 21 -12.95 10.62 0.74
CA LEU A 21 -13.50 11.45 -0.32
C LEU A 21 -14.58 12.35 0.26
N LYS A 22 -14.43 13.65 0.02
CA LYS A 22 -15.45 14.63 0.37
C LYS A 22 -16.62 14.51 -0.61
N ASP A 23 -17.80 14.92 -0.15
CA ASP A 23 -18.98 15.11 -0.99
C ASP A 23 -19.59 13.84 -1.63
N ILE A 24 -19.20 12.65 -1.15
CA ILE A 24 -19.76 11.37 -1.60
C ILE A 24 -20.53 10.67 -0.46
N LYS A 25 -21.70 10.10 -0.79
CA LYS A 25 -22.50 9.25 0.10
C LYS A 25 -22.78 7.89 -0.56
N PRO A 26 -22.52 6.76 0.11
CA PRO A 26 -21.88 6.64 1.42
C PRO A 26 -20.41 7.10 1.40
N PRO A 27 -19.84 7.54 2.55
CA PRO A 27 -18.48 8.08 2.59
C PRO A 27 -17.47 7.01 2.19
N ILE A 28 -16.70 7.28 1.12
CA ILE A 28 -15.65 6.40 0.64
C ILE A 28 -14.34 6.80 1.31
N TRP A 29 -13.70 5.84 1.99
CA TRP A 29 -12.43 6.06 2.67
C TRP A 29 -11.47 4.88 2.48
N ARG A 30 -10.17 5.15 2.64
CA ARG A 30 -9.08 4.18 2.63
C ARG A 30 -8.10 4.48 3.75
N LYS A 31 -7.47 3.44 4.29
CA LYS A 31 -6.40 3.55 5.28
C LYS A 31 -5.15 2.93 4.68
N ILE A 32 -4.08 3.71 4.56
CA ILE A 32 -2.81 3.27 4.00
C ILE A 32 -1.67 3.47 4.98
N GLN A 33 -0.66 2.62 4.90
CA GLN A 33 0.58 2.74 5.63
C GLN A 33 1.71 2.99 4.64
N VAL A 34 2.46 4.07 4.85
CA VAL A 34 3.59 4.45 4.00
C VAL A 34 4.85 4.63 4.85
N PRO A 35 6.03 4.28 4.31
CA PRO A 35 7.30 4.62 4.93
C PRO A 35 7.45 6.11 5.22
N LYS A 36 8.13 6.46 6.32
CA LYS A 36 8.53 7.85 6.60
C LYS A 36 9.37 8.48 5.48
N THR A 37 10.06 7.66 4.69
CA THR A 37 10.95 8.11 3.61
C THR A 37 10.21 8.46 2.32
N TYR A 38 8.88 8.28 2.25
CA TYR A 38 8.11 8.65 1.07
C TYR A 38 8.18 10.15 0.83
N THR A 39 8.45 10.50 -0.42
CA THR A 39 8.25 11.86 -0.90
C THR A 39 6.75 12.14 -1.07
N PHE A 40 6.37 13.41 -1.23
CA PHE A 40 4.98 13.75 -1.56
C PHE A 40 4.51 13.11 -2.87
N TYR A 41 5.42 12.90 -3.82
CA TYR A 41 5.11 12.19 -5.06
C TYR A 41 4.77 10.71 -4.78
N ASP A 42 5.58 10.01 -3.99
CA ASP A 42 5.31 8.62 -3.62
C ASP A 42 4.00 8.47 -2.83
N LEU A 43 3.70 9.44 -1.96
CA LEU A 43 2.42 9.50 -1.24
C LEU A 43 1.25 9.72 -2.19
N HIS A 44 1.38 10.63 -3.16
CA HIS A 44 0.36 10.88 -4.17
C HIS A 44 0.04 9.62 -4.98
N VAL A 45 1.07 8.89 -5.44
CA VAL A 45 0.89 7.61 -6.14
C VAL A 45 0.20 6.59 -5.24
N ALA A 46 0.63 6.42 -3.99
CA ALA A 46 0.00 5.49 -3.05
C ALA A 46 -1.49 5.81 -2.77
N ILE A 47 -1.86 7.10 -2.77
CA ILE A 47 -3.26 7.52 -2.66
C ILE A 47 -4.03 7.08 -3.92
N GLN A 48 -3.50 7.37 -5.12
CA GLN A 48 -4.11 6.95 -6.38
C GLN A 48 -4.29 5.42 -6.44
N ASP A 49 -3.29 4.64 -5.99
CA ASP A 49 -3.35 3.19 -5.86
C ASP A 49 -4.50 2.75 -4.94
N SER A 50 -4.56 3.30 -3.74
CA SER A 50 -5.53 2.88 -2.73
C SER A 50 -6.99 3.13 -3.14
N MET A 51 -7.20 4.14 -3.98
CA MET A 51 -8.51 4.54 -4.47
C MET A 51 -8.90 3.81 -5.77
N GLY A 52 -7.97 3.10 -6.41
CA GLY A 52 -8.20 2.43 -7.69
C GLY A 52 -8.39 3.42 -8.85
N TRP A 53 -7.80 4.60 -8.75
CA TRP A 53 -7.98 5.69 -9.71
C TRP A 53 -7.12 5.58 -10.97
N PHE A 54 -6.45 4.44 -11.18
CA PHE A 54 -5.70 4.25 -12.41
C PHE A 54 -6.61 3.85 -13.56
N GLY A 55 -6.88 4.83 -14.42
CA GLY A 55 -6.75 4.57 -15.85
C GLY A 55 -5.30 4.85 -16.24
N TYR A 56 -4.64 3.90 -16.91
CA TYR A 56 -3.46 4.13 -17.77
C TYR A 56 -2.04 4.15 -17.17
N ALA A 57 -1.76 3.53 -16.02
CA ALA A 57 -0.37 3.20 -15.64
C ALA A 57 -0.17 1.67 -15.60
N PHE A 58 -0.05 1.10 -16.80
CA PHE A 58 0.52 -0.22 -17.13
C PHE A 58 0.17 -1.41 -16.22
N GLY A 59 -0.69 -2.30 -16.73
CA GLY A 59 -0.95 -3.62 -16.14
C GLY A 59 0.30 -4.49 -15.98
N LEU A 60 0.21 -5.47 -15.05
CA LEU A 60 1.29 -6.27 -14.43
C LEU A 60 2.21 -5.35 -13.60
N TYR A 61 2.32 -5.39 -12.27
CA TYR A 61 2.65 -6.52 -11.40
C TYR A 61 2.26 -6.16 -9.96
N PHE A 62 1.07 -6.56 -9.49
CA PHE A 62 0.84 -6.67 -8.04
C PHE A 62 -0.18 -7.78 -7.78
N LEU A 63 0.29 -9.02 -7.87
CA LEU A 63 -0.33 -10.18 -7.21
C LEU A 63 0.68 -10.66 -6.16
N PRO A 64 0.27 -11.37 -5.11
CA PRO A 64 -0.92 -11.27 -4.27
C PRO A 64 -0.53 -10.89 -2.83
N VAL A 65 -1.43 -10.26 -2.07
CA VAL A 65 -1.29 -10.24 -0.61
C VAL A 65 -1.49 -11.67 -0.10
N LYS A 66 -0.43 -12.27 0.44
CA LYS A 66 -0.44 -13.48 1.29
C LYS A 66 0.38 -13.15 2.54
N GLU A 67 -0.01 -13.49 3.76
CA GLU A 67 -1.09 -14.32 4.28
C GLU A 67 -1.29 -13.86 5.74
N ASP A 68 -2.53 -13.87 6.23
CA ASP A 68 -2.86 -13.59 7.63
C ASP A 68 -2.09 -14.53 8.57
N ASP A 69 -1.38 -13.92 9.53
CA ASP A 69 -0.84 -14.58 10.71
C ASP A 69 -2.00 -14.96 11.64
N ARG A 70 -2.54 -16.17 11.46
CA ARG A 70 -3.34 -16.83 12.49
C ARG A 70 -2.53 -17.93 13.15
N ARG A 71 -1.90 -17.52 14.25
CA ARG A 71 -1.88 -18.21 15.55
C ARG A 71 -1.31 -19.63 15.48
N GLY A 72 0.01 -19.71 15.69
CA GLY A 72 0.65 -20.90 16.21
C GLY A 72 0.00 -21.38 17.51
N GLU A 73 -0.16 -22.69 17.55
CA GLU A 73 -0.65 -23.53 18.63
C GLU A 73 0.15 -23.34 19.92
N ARG A 74 -0.55 -23.43 21.04
CA ARG A 74 -0.16 -24.30 22.15
C ARG A 74 -1.30 -25.29 22.37
#